data_AF-A0A7X0NGP5-F1
#
_entry.id   AF-A0A7X0NGP5-F1
#
_cell.length_a   1.000
_cell.length_b   1.000
_cell.length_c   1.000
_cell.angle_alpha   90.00
_cell.angle_beta   90.00
_cell.angle_gamma   90.00
#
_symmetry.space_group_name_H-M   'P 1'
#
loop_
_entity.id
_entity.type
_entity.pdbx_description
1 polymer ?
#
loop_
_entity_poly.entity_id
_entity_poly.type
_entity_poly.pdbx_seq_one_letter_code
_entity_poly.pdbx_strand_id
1 'polypeptide(L)' 'MKFKNLPRKFKIGATIIEDPSPTSNLDQVHEILAQQYPLLRNTHIFESDGRLSQCGTYIEYEIVLPPVKTQG' A
#
# COMPACT_ATOMS: atom_id res chain seq x y z
N MET A 1 10.36 -25.31 -2.94
CA MET A 1 10.05 -24.43 -4.10
C MET A 1 10.05 -23.00 -3.58
N LYS A 2 10.90 -22.10 -4.11
CA LYS A 2 10.87 -20.68 -3.74
C LYS A 2 9.71 -20.04 -4.50
N PHE A 3 8.56 -19.86 -3.85
CA PHE A 3 7.50 -19.01 -4.37
C PHE A 3 8.10 -17.61 -4.49
N LYS A 4 8.31 -17.15 -5.72
CA LYS A 4 8.82 -15.82 -5.98
C LYS A 4 7.66 -14.87 -5.72
N ASN A 5 7.57 -14.32 -4.51
CA ASN A 5 6.54 -13.35 -4.15
C ASN A 5 6.60 -12.20 -5.17
N LEU A 6 5.46 -11.86 -5.76
CA LEU A 6 5.39 -10.73 -6.67
C LEU A 6 5.71 -9.45 -5.87
N PRO A 7 6.44 -8.49 -6.46
CA PRO A 7 6.67 -7.20 -5.83
C PRO A 7 5.33 -6.52 -5.55
N ARG A 8 5.24 -5.83 -4.41
CA ARG A 8 4.06 -5.06 -4.02
C ARG A 8 4.26 -3.58 -4.39
N LYS A 9 3.17 -2.90 -4.72
CA LYS A 9 3.12 -1.45 -4.91
C LYS A 9 1.91 -0.88 -4.21
N PHE A 10 2.04 0.33 -3.69
CA PHE A 10 1.01 1.03 -2.94
C PHE A 10 0.57 2.25 -3.71
N LYS A 11 -0.72 2.36 -3.98
CA LYS A 11 -1.31 3.48 -4.69
C LYS A 11 -2.06 4.38 -3.72
N ILE A 12 -1.70 5.66 -3.69
CA ILE A 12 -2.32 6.70 -2.87
C ILE A 12 -2.79 7.80 -3.82
N GLY A 13 -4.07 7.78 -4.16
CA GLY A 13 -4.61 8.68 -5.18
C GLY A 13 -3.90 8.51 -6.53
N ALA A 14 -3.17 9.54 -6.97
CA ALA A 14 -2.39 9.53 -8.21
C ALA A 14 -0.94 9.04 -8.02
N THR A 15 -0.47 8.88 -6.79
CA THR A 15 0.91 8.50 -6.48
C THR A 15 1.02 6.98 -6.34
N ILE A 16 2.05 6.40 -6.95
CA ILE A 16 2.40 4.98 -6.78
C ILE A 16 3.74 4.92 -6.05
N ILE A 17 3.79 4.11 -5.00
CA ILE A 17 4.94 3.93 -4.11
C ILE A 17 5.37 2.47 -4.21
N GLU A 18 6.66 2.24 -4.39
CA GLU A 18 7.26 0.92 -4.34
C GLU A 18 7.30 0.40 -2.90
N ASP A 19 7.16 -0.91 -2.72
CA ASP A 19 7.24 -1.51 -1.40
C ASP A 19 8.60 -1.27 -0.72
N PRO A 20 8.64 -0.55 0.42
CA PRO A 20 9.89 -0.27 1.13
C PRO A 20 10.50 -1.52 1.78
N SER A 21 9.72 -2.57 2.04
CA SER A 21 10.22 -3.82 2.62
C SER A 21 9.47 -5.05 2.06
N PRO A 22 9.93 -5.61 0.92
CA PRO A 22 9.30 -6.76 0.24
C PRO A 22 9.26 -8.04 1.07
N THR A 23 10.12 -8.16 2.07
CA THR A 23 10.19 -9.33 2.97
C THR A 23 9.37 -9.16 4.24
N SER A 24 8.95 -7.94 4.56
CA SER A 24 8.16 -7.65 5.76
C SER A 24 6.66 -7.90 5.54
N ASN A 25 5.96 -8.14 6.64
CA ASN A 25 4.50 -8.19 6.66
C ASN A 25 3.89 -6.84 6.28
N LEU A 26 2.65 -6.87 5.79
CA LEU A 26 1.93 -5.66 5.36
C LEU A 26 1.78 -4.62 6.47
N ASP A 27 1.54 -5.05 7.72
CA ASP A 27 1.42 -4.13 8.86
C ASP A 27 2.72 -3.36 9.11
N GLN A 28 3.87 -4.04 9.05
CA GLN A 28 5.17 -3.39 9.21
C GLN A 28 5.46 -2.42 8.05
N VAL A 29 5.08 -2.81 6.82
CA VAL A 29 5.21 -1.92 5.67
C VAL A 29 4.30 -0.70 5.82
N HIS A 30 3.08 -0.88 6.32
CA HIS A 30 2.17 0.22 6.62
C HIS A 30 2.76 1.17 7.68
N GLU A 31 3.36 0.65 8.75
CA GLU A 31 4.04 1.49 9.75
C GLU A 31 5.18 2.31 9.13
N ILE A 32 6.01 1.71 8.28
CA ILE A 32 7.09 2.42 7.56
C ILE A 32 6.50 3.50 6.64
N LEU A 33 5.46 3.17 5.89
CA LEU A 33 4.76 4.12 5.02
C LEU A 33 4.13 5.25 5.83
N ALA A 34 3.57 4.98 7.01
CA ALA A 34 2.96 5.97 7.90
C ALA A 34 3.99 6.89 8.59
N GLN A 35 5.25 6.45 8.71
CA GLN A 35 6.36 7.30 9.11
C GLN A 35 6.74 8.30 8.01
N GLN A 36 6.73 7.86 6.75
CA GLN A 36 7.08 8.70 5.59
C GLN A 36 5.92 9.60 5.14
N TYR A 37 4.69 9.10 5.24
CA TYR A 37 3.46 9.75 4.80
C TYR A 37 2.47 9.80 5.96
N PRO A 38 2.49 10.87 6.78
CA PRO A 38 1.68 10.97 8.00
C PRO A 38 0.17 10.79 7.80
N LEU A 39 -0.31 11.10 6.59
CA LEU A 39 -1.69 10.91 6.13
C LEU A 39 -2.17 9.44 6.13
N LEU A 40 -1.25 8.47 6.16
CA LEU A 40 -1.56 7.03 6.23
C LEU A 40 -1.69 6.51 7.66
N ARG A 41 -1.37 7.30 8.69
CA ARG A 41 -1.40 6.84 10.09
C ARG A 41 -2.77 6.35 10.56
N ASN A 42 -3.84 6.89 9.97
CA ASN A 42 -5.22 6.54 10.32
C ASN A 42 -5.86 5.60 9.28
N THR A 43 -5.08 5.04 8.36
CA THR A 43 -5.56 4.05 7.38
C THR A 43 -5.13 2.64 7.80
N HIS A 44 -5.74 1.63 7.19
CA HIS A 44 -5.35 0.24 7.34
C HIS A 44 -5.27 -0.40 5.95
N ILE A 45 -4.36 -1.34 5.76
CA ILE A 45 -4.22 -2.09 4.50
C ILE A 45 -4.53 -3.56 4.80
N PHE A 46 -5.49 -4.15 4.11
CA PHE A 46 -5.80 -5.57 4.25
C PHE A 46 -5.17 -6.37 3.10
N GLU A 47 -4.73 -7.59 3.40
CA GLU A 47 -4.21 -8.52 2.38
C GLU A 47 -5.24 -8.81 1.28
N SER A 48 -6.53 -8.84 1.64
CA SER A 48 -7.64 -9.07 0.71
C SER A 48 -7.78 -8.00 -0.36
N ASP A 49 -7.24 -6.80 -0.13
CA ASP A 49 -7.39 -5.68 -1.05
C ASP A 49 -6.32 -5.69 -2.14
N GLY A 50 -5.35 -6.62 -2.06
CA GLY A 50 -4.31 -6.80 -3.05
C GLY A 50 -4.89 -7.20 -4.41
N ARG A 51 -4.70 -6.35 -5.41
CA ARG A 51 -5.11 -6.61 -6.80
C ARG A 51 -3.90 -6.90 -7.66
N LEU A 52 -3.99 -7.89 -8.52
CA LEU A 52 -2.95 -8.13 -9.52
C LEU A 52 -2.93 -6.96 -10.52
N SER A 53 -1.76 -6.41 -10.81
CA SER A 53 -1.63 -5.34 -11.79
C SER A 53 -2.05 -5.81 -13.18
N GLN A 54 -2.50 -4.88 -14.03
CA GLN A 54 -2.96 -5.20 -15.39
C GLN A 54 -1.85 -5.86 -16.24
N CYS A 55 -0.58 -5.56 -15.95
CA CYS A 55 0.57 -6.17 -16.58
C CYS A 55 0.98 -7.52 -15.96
N GLY A 56 0.37 -7.92 -14.83
CA GLY A 56 0.63 -9.18 -14.13
C GLY A 56 1.98 -9.25 -13.40
N THR A 57 2.69 -8.12 -13.26
CA THR A 57 4.08 -8.08 -12.77
C THR A 57 4.22 -7.71 -11.30
N TYR A 58 3.18 -7.15 -10.68
CA TYR A 58 3.17 -6.74 -9.28
C TYR A 58 1.75 -6.81 -8.69
N ILE A 59 1.66 -6.83 -7.36
CA ILE A 59 0.40 -6.68 -6.63
C ILE A 59 0.27 -5.21 -6.24
N GLU A 60 -0.86 -4.59 -6.58
CA GLU A 60 -1.21 -3.22 -6.23
C GLU A 60 -2.18 -3.20 -5.04
N TYR A 61 -1.85 -2.40 -4.03
CA TYR A 61 -2.72 -2.08 -2.90
C TYR A 61 -3.16 -0.62 -3.01
N GLU A 62 -4.45 -0.40 -3.15
CA GLU A 62 -5.02 0.95 -3.20
C GLU A 62 -5.36 1.42 -1.78
N ILE A 63 -4.70 2.49 -1.33
CA ILE A 63 -4.94 3.08 -0.02
C ILE A 63 -5.88 4.27 -0.19
N VAL A 64 -7.10 4.12 0.32
CA VAL A 64 -8.10 5.19 0.33
C VAL A 64 -7.80 6.12 1.49
N LEU A 65 -7.52 7.39 1.16
CA LEU A 65 -7.33 8.42 2.17
C LEU A 65 -8.67 8.87 2.74
N PRO A 66 -8.73 9.18 4.05
CA PRO A 66 -9.93 9.76 4.63
C PRO A 66 -10.23 11.11 3.94
N PRO A 67 -11.52 11.43 3.70
CA PRO A 67 -11.90 12.69 3.09
C PRO A 67 -11.45 13.85 3.98
N VAL A 68 -10.92 14.90 3.36
CA VAL A 68 -10.65 16.15 4.06
C VAL A 68 -11.98 16.77 4.51
N LYS A 69 -12.02 17.32 5.73
CA LYS A 69 -13.20 18.01 6.23
C LYS A 69 -13.47 19.23 5.35
N THR A 70 -14.55 19.19 4.58
CA THR A 70 -14.94 20.26 3.64
C THR A 70 -15.98 21.24 4.20
N GLN A 71 -16.54 20.96 5.38
CA GLN A 71 -17.54 21.78 6.04
C GLN A 71 -16.85 22.61 7.14
N GLY A 72 -16.56 23.87 6.82
CA GLY A 72 -16.13 24.91 7.76
C GLY A 72 -17.26 25.31 8.70
#